data_AF-A0A969BX14-F1
#
_entry.id   AF-A0A969BX14-F1
#
_cell.length_a   1.000
_cell.length_b   1.000
_cell.length_c   1.000
_cell.angle_alpha   90.00
_cell.angle_beta   90.00
_cell.angle_gamma   90.00
#
_symmetry.space_group_name_H-M   'P 1'
#
loop_
_entity.id
_entity.type
_entity.pdbx_description
1 polymer ?
#
loop_
_entity_poly.entity_id
_entity_poly.type
_entity_poly.pdbx_seq_one_letter_code
_entity_poly.pdbx_strand_id
1 'polypeptide(L)'
;MARTGETTIKLLSALSPGYRDVGQKLYEANLQAGEAYSNTQKFCQAEVYFTSAISLTRNANTSLETKRNDARASCLVNPSGGISGTVGGGSVFDVSGMSGKLIYTAFDTGATQLRFFNSGANSVSVLGGATQPVYQPNAGLATVNGGGVIYGVYGNGGINTVANVGGLWPSISPDGSRVAYALYEGGEAWVYVARIDGASPPISITKGTWPVWGPSGRIAFQGSPDRPGIQLINPDVPSEVTQITNSPGDVNLQWSPSGNELVYASNYS
;
A
#
# COMPACT_ATOMS: atom_id res chain seq x y z
N MET A 1 -0.54 -10.52 35.85
CA MET A 1 -1.04 -9.71 34.72
C MET A 1 -0.39 -10.22 33.44
N ALA A 2 -1.12 -11.04 32.68
CA ALA A 2 -0.74 -11.44 31.33
C ALA A 2 -1.62 -10.67 30.34
N ARG A 3 -1.01 -10.15 29.28
CA ARG A 3 -1.57 -9.16 28.36
C ARG A 3 -2.72 -9.76 27.54
N THR A 4 -3.74 -8.96 27.30
CA THR A 4 -4.98 -9.27 26.57
C THR A 4 -4.82 -9.93 25.19
N GLY A 5 -3.61 -9.95 24.61
CA GLY A 5 -3.30 -10.72 23.40
C GLY A 5 -3.15 -12.24 23.58
N GLU A 6 -2.79 -12.73 24.78
CA GLU A 6 -2.69 -14.19 25.02
C GLU A 6 -4.07 -14.87 25.15
N THR A 7 -5.08 -14.11 25.58
CA THR A 7 -6.45 -14.62 25.75
C THR A 7 -7.16 -14.80 24.41
N THR A 8 -6.90 -13.94 23.42
CA THR A 8 -7.50 -13.99 22.08
C THR A 8 -7.03 -15.19 21.27
N ILE A 9 -5.73 -15.55 21.36
CA ILE A 9 -5.18 -16.73 20.68
C ILE A 9 -5.70 -18.03 21.32
N LYS A 10 -5.86 -18.07 22.65
CA LYS A 10 -6.44 -19.22 23.35
C LYS A 10 -7.91 -19.44 22.98
N LEU A 11 -8.70 -18.38 22.82
CA LEU A 11 -10.10 -18.44 22.38
C LEU A 11 -10.26 -18.91 20.92
N LEU A 12 -9.43 -18.40 19.99
CA LEU A 12 -9.42 -18.85 18.59
C LEU A 12 -9.03 -20.34 18.46
N SER A 13 -8.13 -20.81 19.32
CA SER A 13 -7.67 -22.20 19.35
C SER A 13 -8.72 -23.22 19.82
N ALA A 14 -9.79 -22.75 20.48
CA ALA A 14 -10.89 -23.58 20.98
C ALA A 14 -12.06 -23.68 19.98
N LEU A 15 -12.20 -22.69 19.10
CA LEU A 15 -13.27 -22.61 18.09
C LEU A 15 -12.91 -23.30 16.77
N SER A 16 -11.62 -23.50 16.49
CA SER A 16 -11.15 -24.27 15.34
C SER A 16 -9.81 -24.96 15.68
N PRO A 17 -9.80 -26.29 15.90
CA PRO A 17 -8.59 -27.03 16.25
C PRO A 17 -7.46 -26.90 15.21
N GLY A 18 -7.83 -26.66 13.94
CA GLY A 18 -6.89 -26.41 12.85
C GLY A 18 -6.28 -25.00 12.81
N TYR A 19 -6.63 -24.11 13.75
CA TYR A 19 -6.12 -22.74 13.81
C TYR A 19 -4.83 -22.61 14.63
N ARG A 20 -4.48 -23.64 15.42
CA ARG A 20 -3.28 -23.65 16.27
C ARG A 20 -1.97 -23.70 15.48
N ASP A 21 -2.01 -24.23 14.26
CA ASP A 21 -0.84 -24.44 13.42
C ASP A 21 -0.72 -23.41 12.30
N VAL A 22 -1.65 -22.47 12.14
CA VAL A 22 -1.67 -21.52 11.01
C VAL A 22 -0.40 -20.67 10.97
N GLY A 23 0.09 -20.20 12.12
CA GLY A 23 1.36 -19.46 12.19
C GLY A 23 2.56 -20.33 11.79
N GLN A 24 2.57 -21.60 12.22
CA GLN A 24 3.62 -22.56 11.89
C GLN A 24 3.58 -22.96 10.41
N LYS A 25 2.39 -23.23 9.86
CA LYS A 25 2.17 -23.54 8.45
C LYS A 25 2.52 -22.36 7.56
N LEU A 26 2.18 -21.14 7.96
CA LEU A 26 2.54 -19.94 7.23
C LEU A 26 4.05 -19.71 7.28
N TYR A 27 4.69 -19.95 8.42
CA TYR A 27 6.15 -19.96 8.53
C TYR A 27 6.79 -20.98 7.58
N GLU A 28 6.32 -22.24 7.59
CA GLU A 28 6.82 -23.31 6.72
C GLU A 28 6.60 -23.01 5.23
N ALA A 29 5.44 -22.47 4.87
CA ALA A 29 5.13 -22.07 3.51
C ALA A 29 6.05 -20.95 3.01
N ASN A 30 6.33 -19.94 3.85
CA ASN A 30 7.28 -18.89 3.52
C ASN A 30 8.71 -19.42 3.40
N LEU A 31 9.13 -20.32 4.30
CA LEU A 31 10.44 -20.95 4.22
C LEU A 31 10.62 -21.75 2.92
N GLN A 32 9.64 -22.59 2.58
CA GLN A 32 9.64 -23.40 1.36
C GLN A 32 9.61 -22.55 0.09
N ALA A 33 8.80 -21.49 0.07
CA ALA A 33 8.78 -20.54 -1.04
C ALA A 33 10.13 -19.84 -1.21
N GLY A 34 10.74 -19.37 -0.12
CA GLY A 34 12.07 -18.76 -0.13
C GLY A 34 13.13 -19.69 -0.73
N GLU A 35 13.13 -20.97 -0.34
CA GLU A 35 14.05 -21.97 -0.89
C GLU A 35 13.80 -22.26 -2.38
N ALA A 36 12.53 -22.39 -2.79
CA ALA A 36 12.17 -22.62 -4.19
C ALA A 36 12.63 -21.46 -5.10
N TYR A 37 12.48 -20.21 -4.64
CA TYR A 37 12.96 -19.05 -5.39
C TYR A 37 14.49 -18.96 -5.40
N SER A 38 15.18 -19.26 -4.30
CA SER A 38 16.64 -19.32 -4.26
C SER A 38 17.20 -20.37 -5.23
N ASN A 39 16.59 -21.56 -5.29
CA ASN A 39 17.01 -22.64 -6.17
C ASN A 39 16.84 -22.29 -7.66
N THR A 40 15.91 -21.39 -7.98
CA THR A 40 15.69 -20.88 -9.34
C THR A 40 16.42 -19.56 -9.59
N GLN A 41 17.38 -19.20 -8.74
CA GLN A 41 18.18 -17.96 -8.78
C GLN A 41 17.34 -16.66 -8.74
N LYS A 42 16.09 -16.73 -8.27
CA LYS A 42 15.19 -15.59 -8.07
C LYS A 42 15.40 -15.02 -6.66
N PHE A 43 16.61 -14.53 -6.42
CA PHE A 43 17.08 -14.22 -5.07
C PHE A 43 16.35 -13.05 -4.40
N CYS A 44 15.81 -12.09 -5.17
CA CYS A 44 15.01 -11.00 -4.61
C CYS A 44 13.66 -11.48 -4.05
N GLN A 45 12.98 -12.39 -4.75
CA GLN A 45 11.78 -13.03 -4.23
C GLN A 45 12.11 -13.90 -3.01
N ALA A 46 13.22 -14.65 -3.07
CA ALA A 46 13.64 -15.50 -1.96
C ALA A 46 13.87 -14.71 -0.66
N GLU A 47 14.47 -13.53 -0.74
CA GLU A 47 14.71 -12.63 0.40
C GLU A 47 13.41 -12.23 1.11
N VAL A 48 12.38 -11.83 0.34
CA VAL A 48 11.07 -11.43 0.88
C VAL A 48 10.41 -12.55 1.67
N TYR A 49 10.46 -13.78 1.14
CA TYR A 49 9.87 -14.94 1.80
C TYR A 49 10.66 -15.36 3.05
N PHE A 50 11.99 -15.28 3.04
CA PHE A 50 12.79 -15.51 4.26
C PHE A 50 12.55 -14.43 5.33
N THR A 51 12.42 -13.16 4.94
CA THR A 51 12.07 -12.06 5.86
C THR A 51 10.69 -12.29 6.49
N SER A 52 9.72 -12.74 5.71
CA SER A 52 8.38 -13.09 6.19
C SER A 52 8.40 -14.31 7.10
N ALA A 53 9.22 -15.33 6.82
CA ALA A 53 9.41 -16.46 7.73
C ALA A 53 10.02 -16.01 9.08
N ILE A 54 11.01 -15.11 9.05
CA ILE A 54 11.65 -14.59 10.27
C ILE A 54 10.64 -13.83 11.15
N SER A 55 9.77 -13.00 10.57
CA SER A 55 8.79 -12.22 11.35
C SER A 55 7.69 -13.09 12.00
N LEU A 56 7.47 -14.29 11.47
CA LEU A 56 6.48 -15.25 11.97
C LEU A 56 7.01 -16.18 13.07
N THR A 57 8.33 -16.18 13.32
CA THR A 57 8.94 -17.00 14.38
C THR A 57 9.57 -16.12 15.46
N ARG A 58 9.45 -16.56 16.72
CA ARG A 58 10.17 -15.94 17.84
C ARG A 58 11.58 -16.49 18.01
N ASN A 59 11.91 -17.55 17.28
CA ASN A 59 13.16 -18.31 17.36
C ASN A 59 13.85 -18.35 15.99
N ALA A 60 13.97 -17.21 15.31
CA ALA A 60 14.76 -17.13 14.09
C ALA A 60 16.19 -17.58 14.43
N ASN A 61 16.65 -18.65 13.79
CA ASN A 61 18.00 -19.16 14.01
C ASN A 61 18.97 -18.50 13.04
N THR A 62 20.26 -18.54 13.38
CA THR A 62 21.33 -17.94 12.57
C THR A 62 21.32 -18.45 11.13
N SER A 63 20.88 -19.69 10.89
CA SER A 63 20.80 -20.27 9.55
C SER A 63 19.76 -19.59 8.66
N LEU A 64 18.57 -19.29 9.18
CA LEU A 64 17.53 -18.59 8.41
C LEU A 64 17.92 -17.13 8.13
N GLU A 65 18.52 -16.47 9.12
CA GLU A 65 19.06 -15.12 8.97
C GLU A 65 20.15 -15.07 7.90
N THR A 66 21.06 -16.05 7.87
CA THR A 66 22.07 -16.19 6.81
C THR A 66 21.41 -16.42 5.44
N LYS A 67 20.42 -17.32 5.33
CA LYS A 67 19.69 -17.55 4.07
C LYS A 67 19.05 -16.27 3.52
N ARG A 68 18.40 -15.47 4.38
CA ARG A 68 17.87 -14.16 3.99
C ARG A 68 18.98 -13.23 3.51
N ASN A 69 20.08 -13.12 4.26
CA ASN A 69 21.17 -12.21 3.95
C ASN A 69 21.91 -12.60 2.65
N ASP A 70 22.11 -13.89 2.38
CA ASP A 70 22.73 -14.39 1.16
C ASP A 70 21.82 -14.19 -0.06
N ALA A 71 20.51 -14.41 0.10
CA ALA A 71 19.52 -14.09 -0.93
C ALA A 71 19.48 -12.58 -1.21
N ARG A 72 19.54 -11.75 -0.17
CA ARG A 72 19.62 -10.28 -0.30
C ARG A 72 20.88 -9.85 -1.03
N ALA A 73 22.05 -10.40 -0.67
CA ALA A 73 23.31 -10.09 -1.34
C ALA A 73 23.28 -10.53 -2.80
N SER A 74 22.74 -11.72 -3.09
CA SER A 74 22.68 -12.28 -4.44
C SER A 74 21.63 -11.59 -5.33
N CYS A 75 20.55 -11.09 -4.73
CA CYS A 75 19.57 -10.21 -5.39
C CYS A 75 20.25 -8.95 -5.97
N LEU A 76 21.26 -8.41 -5.28
CA LEU A 76 21.97 -7.20 -5.70
C LEU A 76 22.99 -7.44 -6.83
N VAL A 77 23.35 -8.69 -7.14
CA VAL A 77 24.46 -9.03 -8.06
C VAL A 77 23.98 -9.66 -9.37
N ASN A 78 22.68 -9.97 -9.53
CA ASN A 78 22.18 -10.69 -10.70
C ASN A 78 21.15 -9.86 -11.52
N PRO A 79 21.59 -8.93 -12.39
CA PRO A 79 20.71 -8.24 -13.32
C PRO A 79 20.57 -9.11 -14.57
N SER A 80 19.59 -10.02 -14.61
CA SER A 80 19.33 -10.78 -15.83
C SER A 80 17.87 -10.73 -16.27
N GLY A 81 17.69 -10.15 -17.47
CA GLY A 81 16.54 -10.43 -18.34
C GLY A 81 15.55 -9.28 -18.48
N GLY A 82 15.89 -8.27 -19.27
CA GLY A 82 14.91 -7.30 -19.75
C GLY A 82 13.79 -7.98 -20.54
N ILE A 83 12.55 -7.55 -20.29
CA ILE A 83 11.37 -8.01 -21.04
C ILE A 83 11.45 -7.44 -22.45
N SER A 84 11.38 -8.30 -23.47
CA SER A 84 11.40 -7.87 -24.87
C SER A 84 10.17 -6.99 -25.15
N GLY A 85 10.41 -5.75 -25.58
CA GLY A 85 9.37 -4.74 -25.86
C GLY A 85 9.54 -3.42 -25.08
N THR A 86 10.42 -3.35 -24.08
CA THR A 86 10.80 -2.08 -23.45
C THR A 86 11.93 -1.44 -24.26
N VAL A 87 11.66 -0.35 -24.95
CA VAL A 87 12.73 0.46 -25.56
C VAL A 87 13.52 1.07 -24.41
N GLY A 88 14.82 0.76 -24.32
CA GLY A 88 15.75 1.44 -23.43
C GLY A 88 15.79 2.92 -23.79
N GLY A 89 14.97 3.70 -23.10
CA GLY A 89 14.65 5.06 -23.51
C GLY A 89 13.66 5.71 -22.56
N GLY A 90 13.90 5.61 -21.26
CA GLY A 90 13.55 6.73 -20.40
C GLY A 90 14.65 7.76 -20.63
N SER A 91 14.44 8.74 -21.50
CA SER A 91 15.22 9.98 -21.39
C SER A 91 15.13 10.43 -19.93
N VAL A 92 16.27 10.72 -19.30
CA VAL A 92 16.26 11.51 -18.07
C VAL A 92 15.54 12.78 -18.46
N PHE A 93 14.31 12.95 -18.00
CA PHE A 93 13.59 14.20 -18.21
C PHE A 93 14.39 15.27 -17.48
N ASP A 94 14.88 16.24 -18.23
CA ASP A 94 15.55 17.39 -17.64
C ASP A 94 14.50 18.19 -16.86
N VAL A 95 14.50 18.00 -15.54
CA VAL A 95 13.65 18.71 -14.58
C VAL A 95 14.30 20.02 -14.12
N SER A 96 15.45 20.43 -14.69
CA SER A 96 16.16 21.65 -14.27
C SER A 96 15.34 22.94 -14.45
N GLY A 97 14.34 22.93 -15.34
CA GLY A 97 13.35 24.01 -15.51
C GLY A 97 12.05 23.86 -14.70
N MET A 98 11.85 22.72 -14.04
CA MET A 98 10.67 22.50 -13.20
C MET A 98 10.96 22.98 -11.78
N SER A 99 10.03 23.73 -11.19
CA SER A 99 10.08 24.09 -9.77
C SER A 99 9.03 23.29 -9.00
N GLY A 100 9.34 22.88 -7.77
CA GLY A 100 8.37 22.21 -6.90
C GLY A 100 8.89 20.93 -6.23
N LYS A 101 7.96 20.24 -5.56
CA LYS A 101 8.22 19.03 -4.78
C LYS A 101 7.47 17.85 -5.39
N LEU A 102 8.15 16.71 -5.52
CA LEU A 102 7.54 15.44 -5.89
C LEU A 102 7.72 14.44 -4.76
N ILE A 103 6.69 13.63 -4.54
CA ILE A 103 6.78 12.41 -3.74
C ILE A 103 6.56 11.23 -4.67
N TYR A 104 7.43 10.21 -4.60
CA TYR A 104 7.34 9.06 -5.48
C TYR A 104 7.93 7.83 -4.83
N THR A 105 7.51 6.66 -5.31
CA THR A 105 8.12 5.39 -4.94
C THR A 105 9.21 5.07 -5.94
N ALA A 106 10.42 4.82 -5.44
CA ALA A 106 11.53 4.30 -6.21
C ALA A 106 11.79 2.85 -5.81
N PHE A 107 12.21 2.01 -6.75
CA PHE A 107 12.69 0.66 -6.46
C PHE A 107 14.20 0.64 -6.65
N ASP A 108 14.92 0.81 -5.55
CA ASP A 108 16.37 0.90 -5.55
C ASP A 108 16.92 -0.15 -4.58
N THR A 109 18.03 -0.81 -4.92
CA THR A 109 18.72 -1.76 -4.02
C THR A 109 17.85 -2.91 -3.47
N GLY A 110 16.85 -3.36 -4.25
CA GLY A 110 16.01 -4.50 -3.92
C GLY A 110 14.82 -4.21 -2.99
N ALA A 111 14.54 -2.94 -2.66
CA ALA A 111 13.39 -2.55 -1.88
C ALA A 111 12.72 -1.29 -2.45
N THR A 112 11.40 -1.18 -2.27
CA THR A 112 10.69 0.07 -2.52
C THR A 112 11.10 1.11 -1.47
N GLN A 113 11.25 2.36 -1.89
CA GLN A 113 11.61 3.48 -1.03
C GLN A 113 10.73 4.68 -1.41
N LEU A 114 10.15 5.32 -0.41
CA LEU A 114 9.51 6.62 -0.58
C LEU A 114 10.57 7.70 -0.70
N ARG A 115 10.54 8.47 -1.79
CA ARG A 115 11.45 9.59 -2.03
C ARG A 115 10.71 10.90 -2.16
N PHE A 116 11.37 11.95 -1.67
CA PHE A 116 11.02 13.33 -1.95
C PHE A 116 12.07 13.92 -2.88
N PHE A 117 11.63 14.48 -3.99
CA PHE A 117 12.45 15.32 -4.86
C PHE A 117 12.02 16.78 -4.68
N ASN A 118 13.00 17.67 -4.61
CA ASN A 118 12.79 19.10 -4.63
C ASN A 118 13.65 19.67 -5.75
N SER A 119 13.07 20.52 -6.60
CA SER A 119 13.80 21.18 -7.69
C SER A 119 15.05 21.88 -7.16
N GLY A 120 16.24 21.48 -7.64
CA GLY A 120 17.53 22.04 -7.20
C GLY A 120 18.20 21.33 -6.01
N ALA A 121 17.61 20.25 -5.49
CA ALA A 121 18.20 19.43 -4.42
C ALA A 121 18.19 17.94 -4.76
N ASN A 122 19.04 17.17 -4.08
CA ASN A 122 19.06 15.71 -4.17
C ASN A 122 17.78 15.11 -3.57
N SER A 123 17.34 13.98 -4.12
CA SER A 123 16.21 13.24 -3.56
C SER A 123 16.55 12.65 -2.19
N VAL A 124 15.63 12.72 -1.24
CA VAL A 124 15.80 12.17 0.13
C VAL A 124 14.87 10.98 0.33
N SER A 125 15.39 9.87 0.88
CA SER A 125 14.57 8.71 1.29
C SER A 125 13.93 8.96 2.64
N VAL A 126 12.64 8.63 2.78
CA VAL A 126 11.85 8.93 3.98
C VAL A 126 11.28 7.68 4.66
N LEU A 127 10.85 6.68 3.89
CA LEU A 127 10.32 5.44 4.45
C LEU A 127 10.63 4.25 3.52
N GLY A 128 11.33 3.25 4.06
CA GLY A 128 11.62 2.01 3.35
C GLY A 128 10.42 1.08 3.29
N GLY A 129 10.27 0.37 2.17
CA GLY A 129 9.15 -0.54 1.89
C GLY A 129 7.83 0.17 1.54
N ALA A 130 7.81 1.51 1.53
CA ALA A 130 6.60 2.29 1.34
C ALA A 130 6.27 2.55 -0.14
N THR A 131 4.98 2.53 -0.45
CA THR A 131 4.39 2.62 -1.79
C THR A 131 3.13 3.48 -1.77
N GLN A 132 2.53 3.72 -2.93
CA GLN A 132 1.25 4.42 -3.10
C GLN A 132 1.20 5.81 -2.42
N PRO A 133 2.20 6.68 -2.68
CA PRO A 133 2.22 7.98 -2.05
C PRO A 133 1.14 8.90 -2.61
N VAL A 134 0.48 9.62 -1.71
CA VAL A 134 -0.40 10.73 -2.06
C VAL A 134 0.03 11.93 -1.24
N TYR A 135 0.20 13.07 -1.91
CA TYR A 135 0.56 14.33 -1.26
C TYR A 135 -0.63 15.28 -1.27
N GLN A 136 -0.89 15.94 -0.13
CA GLN A 136 -1.86 17.01 -0.01
C GLN A 136 -1.13 18.33 0.25
N PRO A 137 -0.91 19.18 -0.78
CA PRO A 137 -0.12 20.40 -0.67
C PRO A 137 -0.62 21.36 0.41
N ASN A 138 -1.94 21.57 0.49
CA ASN A 138 -2.53 22.53 1.42
C ASN A 138 -2.30 22.15 2.89
N ALA A 139 -2.23 20.84 3.16
CA ALA A 139 -2.00 20.32 4.50
C ALA A 139 -0.52 20.02 4.77
N GLY A 140 0.35 20.15 3.75
CA GLY A 140 1.78 19.89 3.88
C GLY A 140 2.09 18.46 4.33
N LEU A 141 1.26 17.48 3.96
CA LEU A 141 1.37 16.10 4.41
C LEU A 141 1.21 15.11 3.27
N ALA A 142 1.76 13.91 3.44
CA ALA A 142 1.60 12.78 2.53
C ALA A 142 1.08 11.56 3.27
N THR A 143 0.41 10.66 2.54
CA THR A 143 0.07 9.32 3.02
C THR A 143 0.76 8.28 2.17
N VAL A 144 1.17 7.18 2.80
CA VAL A 144 1.81 6.05 2.13
C VAL A 144 1.32 4.72 2.69
N ASN A 145 1.37 3.70 1.85
CA ASN A 145 1.24 2.31 2.29
C ASN A 145 2.64 1.74 2.56
N GLY A 146 2.90 1.28 3.79
CA GLY A 146 4.07 0.47 4.12
C GLY A 146 3.64 -0.91 4.58
N GLY A 147 3.68 -1.90 3.69
CA GLY A 147 3.34 -3.30 4.04
C GLY A 147 1.90 -3.48 4.52
N GLY A 148 0.95 -2.70 4.00
CA GLY A 148 -0.47 -2.74 4.43
C GLY A 148 -0.80 -1.82 5.62
N VAL A 149 0.19 -1.13 6.19
CA VAL A 149 -0.05 -0.06 7.16
C VAL A 149 -0.13 1.28 6.42
N ILE A 150 -1.13 2.10 6.75
CA ILE A 150 -1.25 3.46 6.23
C ILE A 150 -0.55 4.41 7.21
N TYR A 151 0.42 5.17 6.71
CA TYR A 151 1.15 6.17 7.47
C TYR A 151 0.81 7.58 6.98
N GLY A 152 0.77 8.53 7.91
CA GLY A 152 0.83 9.96 7.63
C GLY A 152 2.26 10.45 7.79
N VAL A 153 2.73 11.24 6.83
CA VAL A 153 4.08 11.83 6.79
C VAL A 153 3.93 13.34 6.69
N TYR A 154 4.34 14.05 7.74
CA TYR A 154 4.20 15.50 7.85
C TYR A 154 5.45 16.22 7.33
N GLY A 155 5.28 17.42 6.80
CA GLY A 155 6.39 18.23 6.25
C GLY A 155 7.51 18.58 7.25
N ASN A 156 7.25 18.43 8.56
CA ASN A 156 8.25 18.58 9.63
C ASN A 156 9.05 17.27 9.90
N GLY A 157 8.83 16.22 9.12
CA GLY A 157 9.44 14.90 9.30
C GLY A 157 8.72 13.99 10.30
N GLY A 158 7.61 14.43 10.89
CA GLY A 158 6.78 13.60 11.74
C GLY A 158 6.14 12.46 10.94
N ILE A 159 6.07 11.26 11.53
CA ILE A 159 5.38 10.11 10.97
C ILE A 159 4.44 9.56 12.03
N ASN A 160 3.20 9.29 11.64
CA ASN A 160 2.25 8.57 12.47
C ASN A 160 1.58 7.44 11.70
N THR A 161 1.03 6.50 12.45
CA THR A 161 0.18 5.45 11.91
C THR A 161 -1.26 5.97 11.83
N VAL A 162 -1.85 5.89 10.63
CA VAL A 162 -3.27 6.21 10.37
C VAL A 162 -4.14 4.97 10.54
N ALA A 163 -3.72 3.85 9.94
CA ALA A 163 -4.43 2.57 10.01
C ALA A 163 -3.43 1.40 9.98
N ASN A 164 -3.66 0.39 10.82
CA ASN A 164 -2.72 -0.71 11.08
C ASN A 164 -3.00 -2.01 10.32
N VAL A 165 -4.00 -2.04 9.44
CA VAL A 165 -4.48 -3.29 8.85
C VAL A 165 -4.67 -3.13 7.35
N GLY A 166 -3.88 -3.88 6.57
CA GLY A 166 -4.09 -4.26 5.16
C GLY A 166 -4.55 -3.18 4.17
N GLY A 167 -4.41 -1.89 4.50
CA GLY A 167 -5.05 -0.80 3.77
C GLY A 167 -4.32 -0.51 2.47
N LEU A 168 -5.04 -0.26 1.38
CA LEU A 168 -4.49 -0.01 0.05
C LEU A 168 -5.04 1.29 -0.54
N TRP A 169 -4.26 1.91 -1.41
CA TRP A 169 -4.61 3.11 -2.16
C TRP A 169 -5.12 4.24 -1.26
N PRO A 170 -4.29 4.73 -0.31
CA PRO A 170 -4.69 5.81 0.56
C PRO A 170 -4.92 7.10 -0.25
N SER A 171 -5.91 7.90 0.16
CA SER A 171 -6.19 9.22 -0.38
C SER A 171 -6.56 10.18 0.72
N ILE A 172 -6.06 11.42 0.67
CA ILE A 172 -6.18 12.42 1.75
C ILE A 172 -7.34 13.36 1.45
N SER A 173 -8.12 13.72 2.47
CA SER A 173 -9.19 14.71 2.34
C SER A 173 -8.65 16.09 1.94
N PRO A 174 -9.48 16.95 1.31
CA PRO A 174 -9.06 18.31 0.93
C PRO A 174 -8.55 19.16 2.10
N ASP A 175 -9.13 18.96 3.29
CA ASP A 175 -8.74 19.62 4.54
C ASP A 175 -7.56 18.95 5.25
N GLY A 176 -7.06 17.82 4.74
CA GLY A 176 -5.96 17.06 5.32
C GLY A 176 -6.31 16.29 6.61
N SER A 177 -7.56 16.31 7.07
CA SER A 177 -7.94 15.77 8.38
C SER A 177 -8.26 14.27 8.38
N ARG A 178 -8.48 13.68 7.21
CA ARG A 178 -8.92 12.29 7.05
C ARG A 178 -8.19 11.59 5.89
N VAL A 179 -8.20 10.26 5.93
CA VAL A 179 -7.68 9.38 4.87
C VAL A 179 -8.74 8.34 4.49
N ALA A 180 -8.99 8.21 3.20
CA ALA A 180 -9.77 7.13 2.62
C ALA A 180 -8.81 6.04 2.13
N TYR A 181 -9.15 4.77 2.32
CA TYR A 181 -8.35 3.64 1.84
C TYR A 181 -9.24 2.41 1.62
N ALA A 182 -8.80 1.47 0.78
CA ALA A 182 -9.48 0.19 0.59
C ALA A 182 -8.91 -0.86 1.55
N LEU A 183 -9.76 -1.76 2.04
CA LEU A 183 -9.36 -2.89 2.88
C LEU A 183 -10.10 -4.15 2.42
N TYR A 184 -9.37 -5.25 2.26
CA TYR A 184 -9.94 -6.55 1.93
C TYR A 184 -10.25 -7.32 3.21
N GLU A 185 -11.53 -7.53 3.49
CA GLU A 185 -12.04 -8.25 4.66
C GLU A 185 -13.13 -9.22 4.25
N GLY A 186 -13.05 -10.47 4.74
CA GLY A 186 -14.06 -11.49 4.43
C GLY A 186 -14.18 -11.85 2.94
N GLY A 187 -13.15 -11.58 2.13
CA GLY A 187 -13.16 -11.81 0.69
C GLY A 187 -13.75 -10.66 -0.14
N GLU A 188 -14.17 -9.58 0.51
CA GLU A 188 -14.70 -8.38 -0.15
C GLU A 188 -13.80 -7.16 0.10
N ALA A 189 -13.81 -6.21 -0.82
CA ALA A 189 -13.13 -4.93 -0.64
C ALA A 189 -14.09 -3.86 -0.12
N TRP A 190 -13.65 -3.14 0.89
CA TRP A 190 -14.40 -2.07 1.54
C TRP A 190 -13.59 -0.78 1.51
N VAL A 191 -14.27 0.34 1.26
CA VAL A 191 -13.71 1.67 1.43
C VAL A 191 -13.92 2.10 2.87
N TYR A 192 -12.81 2.43 3.53
CA TYR A 192 -12.75 2.94 4.89
C TYR A 192 -12.32 4.40 4.90
N VAL A 193 -12.76 5.13 5.92
CA VAL A 193 -12.30 6.48 6.26
C VAL A 193 -11.75 6.49 7.68
N ALA A 194 -10.54 7.01 7.85
CA ALA A 194 -9.87 7.19 9.13
C ALA A 194 -9.47 8.64 9.34
N ARG A 195 -9.24 9.04 10.60
CA ARG A 195 -8.62 10.33 10.90
C ARG A 195 -7.13 10.28 10.57
N ILE A 196 -6.58 11.37 10.02
CA ILE A 196 -5.15 11.46 9.69
C ILE A 196 -4.25 11.28 10.91
N ASP A 197 -4.74 11.65 12.11
CA ASP A 197 -3.99 11.53 13.36
C ASP A 197 -4.02 10.10 13.94
N GLY A 198 -4.86 9.20 13.39
CA GLY A 198 -5.05 7.84 13.91
C GLY A 198 -5.79 7.78 15.25
N ALA A 199 -6.35 8.89 15.73
CA ALA A 199 -6.94 8.99 17.07
C ALA A 199 -8.31 8.30 17.22
N SER A 200 -8.90 7.81 16.13
CA SER A 200 -10.20 7.14 16.15
C SER A 200 -10.21 5.92 15.23
N PRO A 201 -10.99 4.88 15.56
CA PRO A 201 -11.15 3.72 14.69
C PRO A 201 -11.62 4.13 13.29
N PRO A 202 -11.10 3.51 12.23
CA PRO A 202 -11.62 3.68 10.87
C PRO A 202 -13.08 3.23 10.77
N ILE A 203 -13.84 3.89 9.90
CA ILE A 203 -15.25 3.58 9.63
C ILE A 203 -15.37 3.10 8.19
N SER A 204 -16.03 1.96 7.97
CA SER A 204 -16.38 1.50 6.63
C SER A 204 -17.55 2.32 6.10
N ILE A 205 -17.46 2.79 4.85
CA ILE A 205 -18.48 3.65 4.25
C ILE A 205 -19.20 3.01 3.06
N THR A 206 -18.54 2.13 2.32
CA THR A 206 -19.14 1.41 1.18
C THR A 206 -18.26 0.24 0.73
N LYS A 207 -18.82 -0.69 -0.05
CA LYS A 207 -18.03 -1.69 -0.80
C LYS A 207 -17.35 -1.02 -2.00
N GLY A 208 -16.11 -1.42 -2.28
CA GLY A 208 -15.34 -0.90 -3.41
C GLY A 208 -13.83 -0.82 -3.18
N THR A 209 -13.13 -0.30 -4.19
CA THR A 209 -11.66 -0.21 -4.26
C THR A 209 -11.22 1.15 -4.84
N TRP A 210 -9.90 1.43 -4.82
CA TRP A 210 -9.30 2.65 -5.36
C TRP A 210 -10.00 3.97 -4.95
N PRO A 211 -10.18 4.26 -3.66
CA PRO A 211 -10.79 5.52 -3.25
C PRO A 211 -9.87 6.70 -3.58
N VAL A 212 -10.45 7.76 -4.14
CA VAL A 212 -9.78 9.04 -4.36
C VAL A 212 -10.65 10.20 -3.89
N TRP A 213 -10.13 10.98 -2.95
CA TRP A 213 -10.79 12.18 -2.47
C TRP A 213 -10.72 13.28 -3.53
N GLY A 214 -11.87 13.85 -3.85
CA GLY A 214 -11.98 15.02 -4.70
C GLY A 214 -11.92 16.31 -3.89
N PRO A 215 -11.60 17.45 -4.53
CA PRO A 215 -11.58 18.77 -3.89
C PRO A 215 -12.89 19.18 -3.21
N SER A 216 -14.02 18.63 -3.66
CA SER A 216 -15.36 18.86 -3.09
C SER A 216 -15.61 18.13 -1.76
N GLY A 217 -14.69 17.27 -1.31
CA GLY A 217 -14.85 16.42 -0.13
C GLY A 217 -15.59 15.12 -0.39
N ARG A 218 -16.06 14.87 -1.63
CA ARG A 218 -16.58 13.56 -2.06
C ARG A 218 -15.45 12.59 -2.40
N ILE A 219 -15.72 11.30 -2.29
CA ILE A 219 -14.78 10.23 -2.65
C ILE A 219 -15.30 9.58 -3.93
N ALA A 220 -14.43 9.49 -4.95
CA ALA A 220 -14.65 8.62 -6.09
C ALA A 220 -14.00 7.26 -5.83
N PHE A 221 -14.61 6.18 -6.27
CA PHE A 221 -14.10 4.83 -6.05
C PHE A 221 -14.58 3.89 -7.15
N GLN A 222 -13.87 2.78 -7.34
CA GLN A 222 -14.35 1.68 -8.16
C GLN A 222 -15.34 0.84 -7.35
N GLY A 223 -16.49 0.59 -7.95
CA GLY A 223 -17.56 -0.21 -7.38
C GLY A 223 -17.27 -1.70 -7.25
N SER A 224 -18.08 -2.35 -6.44
CA SER A 224 -18.12 -3.81 -6.32
C SER A 224 -18.79 -4.49 -7.52
N PRO A 225 -18.66 -5.83 -7.68
CA PRO A 225 -19.24 -6.54 -8.83
C PRO A 225 -20.76 -6.40 -9.01
N ASP A 226 -21.50 -6.16 -7.92
CA ASP A 226 -22.94 -5.90 -7.93
C ASP A 226 -23.30 -4.48 -8.40
N ARG A 227 -22.36 -3.54 -8.33
CA ARG A 227 -22.51 -2.18 -8.81
C ARG A 227 -21.20 -1.71 -9.48
N PRO A 228 -20.89 -2.20 -10.69
CA PRO A 228 -19.61 -1.97 -11.34
C PRO A 228 -19.45 -0.52 -11.83
N GLY A 229 -18.21 -0.15 -12.14
CA GLY A 229 -17.86 1.17 -12.63
C GLY A 229 -17.53 2.14 -11.51
N ILE A 230 -17.37 3.40 -11.90
CA ILE A 230 -16.96 4.49 -11.02
C ILE A 230 -18.18 5.02 -10.27
N GLN A 231 -18.01 5.23 -8.97
CA GLN A 231 -19.05 5.75 -8.09
C GLN A 231 -18.52 6.93 -7.27
N LEU A 232 -19.43 7.80 -6.83
CA LEU A 232 -19.19 8.93 -5.94
C LEU A 232 -19.99 8.80 -4.66
N ILE A 233 -19.36 9.08 -3.52
CA ILE A 233 -20.00 9.07 -2.20
C ILE A 233 -19.59 10.30 -1.39
N ASN A 234 -20.52 10.83 -0.60
CA ASN A 234 -20.22 11.76 0.48
C ASN A 234 -19.90 10.95 1.75
N PRO A 235 -18.67 10.98 2.29
CA PRO A 235 -18.30 10.19 3.46
C PRO A 235 -19.11 10.55 4.72
N ASP A 236 -19.66 11.77 4.78
CA ASP A 236 -20.47 12.24 5.91
C ASP A 236 -21.96 11.85 5.77
N VAL A 237 -22.39 11.40 4.58
CA VAL A 237 -23.74 10.89 4.29
C VAL A 237 -23.62 9.64 3.38
N PRO A 238 -23.11 8.51 3.91
CA PRO A 238 -22.68 7.38 3.07
C PRO A 238 -23.82 6.62 2.38
N SER A 239 -25.09 6.92 2.69
CA SER A 239 -26.25 6.36 1.99
C SER A 239 -26.44 6.90 0.56
N GLU A 240 -25.79 8.00 0.20
CA GLU A 240 -25.97 8.67 -1.10
C GLU A 240 -24.83 8.35 -2.07
N VAL A 241 -24.92 7.18 -2.69
CA VAL A 241 -23.94 6.74 -3.70
C VAL A 241 -24.46 7.02 -5.11
N THR A 242 -23.73 7.85 -5.84
CA THR A 242 -24.00 8.21 -7.25
C THR A 242 -23.13 7.38 -8.18
N GLN A 243 -23.70 6.76 -9.20
CA GLN A 243 -22.94 6.02 -10.20
C GLN A 243 -22.56 6.95 -11.37
N ILE A 244 -21.30 6.89 -11.80
CA ILE A 244 -20.73 7.75 -12.85
C ILE A 244 -20.51 6.96 -14.14
N THR A 245 -19.98 5.74 -14.02
CA THR A 245 -19.83 4.80 -15.14
C THR A 245 -20.40 3.44 -14.75
N ASN A 246 -20.42 2.48 -15.68
CA ASN A 246 -20.99 1.16 -15.46
C ASN A 246 -20.09 0.01 -15.93
N SER A 247 -18.82 0.27 -16.26
CA SER A 247 -17.88 -0.76 -16.71
C SER A 247 -17.01 -1.25 -15.55
N PRO A 248 -16.92 -2.58 -15.29
CA PRO A 248 -16.06 -3.12 -14.25
C PRO A 248 -14.57 -2.90 -14.52
N GLY A 249 -14.18 -2.57 -15.76
CA GLY A 249 -12.79 -2.28 -16.14
C GLY A 249 -12.36 -0.83 -15.89
N ASP A 250 -13.23 0.03 -15.37
CA ASP A 250 -12.90 1.42 -15.08
C ASP A 250 -12.15 1.52 -13.74
N VAL A 251 -10.87 1.92 -13.80
CA VAL A 251 -9.92 1.89 -12.68
C VAL A 251 -8.96 3.09 -12.67
N ASN A 252 -8.06 3.16 -11.68
CA ASN A 252 -6.97 4.15 -11.60
C ASN A 252 -7.44 5.60 -11.69
N LEU A 253 -8.42 5.93 -10.85
CA LEU A 253 -9.07 7.23 -10.85
C LEU A 253 -8.12 8.33 -10.33
N GLN A 254 -8.22 9.55 -10.86
CA GLN A 254 -7.62 10.77 -10.29
C GLN A 254 -8.48 11.99 -10.58
N TRP A 255 -8.60 12.90 -9.62
CA TRP A 255 -9.31 14.16 -9.80
C TRP A 255 -8.42 15.20 -10.48
N SER A 256 -9.02 16.02 -11.34
CA SER A 256 -8.39 17.26 -11.76
C SER A 256 -8.24 18.20 -10.55
N PRO A 257 -7.20 19.06 -10.49
CA PRO A 257 -7.01 19.98 -9.38
C PRO A 257 -8.19 20.93 -9.14
N SER A 258 -8.94 21.27 -10.20
CA SER A 258 -10.15 22.09 -10.11
C SER A 258 -11.35 21.33 -9.53
N GLY A 259 -11.31 20.00 -9.50
CA GLY A 259 -12.36 19.12 -8.97
C GLY A 259 -13.56 18.92 -9.90
N ASN A 260 -13.50 19.44 -11.13
CA ASN A 260 -14.60 19.37 -12.08
C ASN A 260 -14.53 18.13 -12.99
N GLU A 261 -13.38 17.45 -13.03
CA GLU A 261 -13.14 16.33 -13.94
C GLU A 261 -12.45 15.19 -13.19
N LEU A 262 -12.74 13.97 -13.62
CA LEU A 262 -12.13 12.75 -13.09
C LEU A 262 -11.54 11.98 -14.27
N VAL A 263 -10.24 11.71 -14.22
CA VAL A 263 -9.57 10.84 -15.19
C VAL A 263 -9.57 9.40 -14.66
N TYR A 264 -9.69 8.44 -15.58
CA TYR A 264 -9.69 7.02 -15.27
C TYR A 264 -9.15 6.22 -16.47
N ALA A 265 -8.68 5.00 -16.21
CA ALA A 265 -8.34 4.03 -17.23
C ALA A 265 -9.54 3.12 -17.50
N SER A 266 -9.78 2.77 -18.76
CA SER A 266 -10.83 1.84 -19.15
C SER A 266 -10.30 0.83 -20.17
N ASN A 267 -10.89 -0.35 -20.18
CA ASN A 267 -10.71 -1.36 -21.22
C ASN A 267 -11.88 -1.40 -22.22
N TYR A 268 -12.83 -0.47 -22.09
CA TYR A 268 -13.94 -0.32 -23.02
C TYR A 268 -13.44 0.43 -24.27
N SER A 269 -13.58 -0.20 -25.43
CA SER A 269 -13.26 0.36 -26.75
C SER A 269 -14.43 1.13 -27.35
#